data_AF-A0A4P7NSB5-F1
#
_entry.id   AF-A0A4P7NSB5-F1
#
_cell.length_a   1.000
_cell.length_b   1.000
_cell.length_c   1.000
_cell.angle_alpha   90.00
_cell.angle_beta   90.00
_cell.angle_gamma   90.00
#
_symmetry.space_group_name_H-M   'P 1'
#
loop_
_entity.id
_entity.type
_entity.pdbx_description
1 polymer ?
#
loop_
_entity_poly.entity_id
_entity_poly.type
_entity_poly.pdbx_seq_one_letter_code
_entity_poly.pdbx_strand_id
1 'polypeptide(L)'
;MYILINPTNRPIAFVSWSGPNRLCMEWKATGLDIPISPRGAHLVSRLCVYATLDQDDSAAWIQWTAEEDFDRTNQAPVVSIVDSVGPAPAEISAEAGSTIALDADRTYDTDGDELTFKWWQYKDCTASQCWVGAEVKELQIKPVDRECKVVEVTLPSPEKCCCEMLSRQAVAKGQLLHLILEVTDNGSPALTTYRRALIQATNLELISGAKEAVESVGDSMEAFEGVEKPVTLNVELLLQPVKALSSNMAHLPNPSLQVTADHQLKQVEASILSPGPGEVLLHVKCTGVCGSDVHFWKTGAIGTLVVEGDCILGHEAAGIVLSTGQDVTTLKPGDRVAIEPGVPCNKCFLCSEGRYNLCQEVQFAGVWPYHGTLQRYKVHPARWLHKLPDSLSYAEGALLEPLSVVLHGIRVAGLSLGRGAVICGAGPIGLIALAAARASGAHPIVITDVEPRRLEFAREFVPSCQTYRVDPTQSPQENARGIRALFGLKGGAVPDPDEYSAPPVVLECTGVESSVCTAAFTARRGGIVVVIGVGKSTMNNLPFMHLSLAEIDLRFINRYRDTWPAGIACLESGILPDLKKLVTHVFPLEKAIEGLTLASDPRNGSIKVQIVDEVDISP
;
A
#
# COMPACT_ATOMS: atom_id res chain seq x y z
N MET A 1 8.01 3.25 22.13
CA MET A 1 8.70 3.74 23.35
C MET A 1 9.92 2.85 23.54
N TYR A 2 11.12 3.43 23.51
CA TYR A 2 12.38 2.67 23.65
C TYR A 2 13.02 2.98 25.02
N ILE A 3 13.61 1.97 25.65
CA ILE A 3 14.31 2.09 26.93
C ILE A 3 15.80 1.99 26.66
N LEU A 4 16.53 3.07 26.93
CA LEU A 4 17.99 3.05 26.89
C LEU A 4 18.51 2.45 28.18
N ILE A 5 19.30 1.39 28.05
CA ILE A 5 19.88 0.63 29.15
C ILE A 5 21.40 0.81 29.12
N ASN A 6 22.00 1.07 30.27
CA ASN A 6 23.46 1.18 30.37
C ASN A 6 24.14 -0.21 30.27
N PRO A 7 25.49 -0.29 30.16
CA PRO A 7 26.21 -1.56 30.08
C PRO A 7 26.03 -2.52 31.27
N THR A 8 25.43 -2.05 32.37
CA THR A 8 25.07 -2.86 33.55
C THR A 8 23.58 -3.24 33.58
N ASN A 9 22.87 -3.10 32.45
CA ASN A 9 21.43 -3.37 32.31
C ASN A 9 20.52 -2.53 33.22
N ARG A 10 20.90 -1.27 33.52
CA ARG A 10 20.02 -0.32 34.23
C ARG A 10 19.38 0.72 33.29
N PRO A 11 18.06 0.96 33.35
CA PRO A 11 17.39 1.96 32.53
C PRO A 11 17.90 3.37 32.87
N ILE A 12 18.32 4.12 31.85
CA ILE A 12 18.84 5.49 31.99
C ILE A 12 17.93 6.54 31.34
N ALA A 13 17.15 6.20 30.30
CA ALA A 13 16.17 7.11 29.72
C ALA A 13 15.00 6.39 29.03
N PHE A 14 13.84 7.06 28.99
CA PHE A 14 12.66 6.63 28.24
C PHE A 14 12.47 7.55 27.04
N VAL A 15 12.43 6.97 25.86
CA VAL A 15 12.18 7.72 24.61
C VAL A 15 10.77 7.41 24.14
N SER A 16 9.91 8.44 24.10
CA SER A 16 8.55 8.32 23.59
C SER A 16 8.35 9.22 22.38
N TRP A 17 7.49 8.76 21.47
CA TRP A 17 7.20 9.46 20.23
C TRP A 17 5.91 10.27 20.42
N SER A 18 5.97 11.59 20.25
CA SER A 18 4.84 12.49 20.48
C SER A 18 4.42 13.20 19.18
N GLY A 19 4.09 12.40 18.15
CA GLY A 19 3.59 12.89 16.86
C GLY A 19 4.63 12.84 15.73
N PRO A 20 4.23 13.20 14.49
CA PRO A 20 4.96 12.87 13.27
C PRO A 20 6.40 13.39 13.22
N ASN A 21 6.73 14.46 13.95
CA ASN A 21 8.04 15.13 13.92
C ASN A 21 8.53 15.59 15.31
N ARG A 22 8.12 14.95 16.41
CA ARG A 22 8.62 15.31 17.76
C ARG A 22 8.98 14.07 18.58
N LEU A 23 10.25 13.99 18.95
CA LEU A 23 10.73 13.12 20.02
C LEU A 23 10.66 13.86 21.37
N CYS A 24 10.03 13.26 22.37
CA CYS A 24 10.13 13.71 23.76
C CYS A 24 11.03 12.74 24.53
N MET A 25 12.15 13.25 25.05
CA MET A 25 13.03 12.54 25.96
C MET A 25 12.79 13.04 27.38
N GLU A 26 12.23 12.19 28.24
CA GLU A 26 12.12 12.47 29.68
C GLU A 26 13.23 11.73 30.43
N TRP A 27 14.08 12.51 31.11
CA TRP A 27 15.04 11.97 32.07
C TRP A 27 14.38 11.86 33.45
N LYS A 28 14.18 10.65 33.96
CA LYS A 28 13.91 10.46 35.39
C LYS A 28 15.23 10.55 36.14
N ALA A 29 15.50 11.71 36.73
CA ALA A 29 16.61 11.93 37.64
C ALA A 29 16.53 10.93 38.80
N THR A 30 17.38 9.90 38.76
CA THR A 30 17.65 9.04 39.91
C THR A 30 18.63 9.76 40.85
N GLY A 31 18.18 10.85 41.48
CA GLY A 31 18.80 11.44 42.68
C GLY A 31 20.31 11.72 42.65
N LEU A 32 20.92 11.91 41.48
CA LEU A 32 22.34 12.22 41.33
C LEU A 32 22.47 13.54 40.57
N ASP A 33 22.78 14.60 41.30
CA ASP A 33 23.17 15.90 40.75
C ASP A 33 24.53 15.74 40.05
N ILE A 34 24.52 15.69 38.72
CA ILE A 34 25.74 15.78 37.89
C ILE A 34 25.64 17.09 37.08
N PRO A 35 26.57 18.04 37.25
CA PRO A 35 26.53 19.30 36.51
C PRO A 35 26.90 19.07 35.04
N ILE A 36 26.06 19.55 34.12
CA ILE A 36 26.30 19.51 32.68
C ILE A 36 27.34 20.58 32.33
N SER A 37 28.49 20.19 31.77
CA SER A 37 29.50 21.13 31.27
C SER A 37 29.06 21.80 29.95
N PRO A 38 29.63 22.96 29.56
CA PRO A 38 29.26 23.68 28.34
C PRO A 38 29.39 22.86 27.04
N ARG A 39 30.19 21.78 27.03
CA ARG A 39 30.29 20.85 25.88
C ARG A 39 29.04 19.99 25.68
N GLY A 40 28.30 19.68 26.76
CA GLY A 40 27.08 18.87 26.70
C GLY A 40 25.91 19.58 26.01
N ALA A 41 25.81 20.92 26.16
CA ALA A 41 24.79 21.72 25.49
C ALA A 41 25.00 21.78 23.96
N HIS A 42 26.26 21.78 23.50
CA HIS A 42 26.59 21.69 22.07
C HIS A 42 26.24 20.33 21.45
N LEU A 43 26.30 19.25 22.24
CA LEU A 43 25.96 17.89 21.81
C LEU A 43 24.47 17.76 21.46
N VAL A 44 23.59 18.34 22.29
CA VAL A 44 22.13 18.30 22.09
C VAL A 44 21.71 19.09 20.85
N SER A 45 22.40 20.20 20.55
CA SER A 45 22.15 20.96 19.32
C SER A 45 22.62 20.26 18.05
N ARG A 46 23.68 19.44 18.11
CA ARG A 46 24.15 18.66 16.94
C ARG A 46 23.25 17.45 16.68
N LEU A 47 22.83 16.73 17.72
CA LEU A 47 21.94 15.56 17.61
C LEU A 47 20.57 15.85 16.97
N CYS A 48 20.02 17.05 17.15
CA CYS A 48 18.76 17.45 16.50
C CYS A 48 18.89 17.75 15.00
N VAL A 49 20.11 17.97 14.48
CA VAL A 49 20.33 18.34 13.07
C VAL A 49 20.47 17.10 12.16
N TYR A 50 20.90 15.96 12.71
CA TYR A 50 21.10 14.70 11.95
C TYR A 50 19.86 13.78 11.94
N ALA A 51 18.73 14.20 12.49
CA ALA A 51 17.54 13.37 12.70
C ALA A 51 16.63 13.24 11.45
N THR A 52 17.22 13.15 10.27
CA THR A 52 16.52 12.85 9.02
C THR A 52 17.48 12.07 8.11
N LEU A 53 17.36 10.73 8.04
CA LEU A 53 17.63 9.86 6.87
C LEU A 53 17.83 8.35 7.26
N ASP A 54 18.15 7.54 6.26
CA ASP A 54 17.73 6.16 5.90
C ASP A 54 18.29 4.97 6.73
N GLN A 55 17.95 3.73 6.36
CA GLN A 55 18.32 2.48 7.07
C GLN A 55 19.83 2.30 7.38
N ASP A 56 20.74 2.85 6.56
CA ASP A 56 22.19 2.74 6.78
C ASP A 56 22.69 3.58 7.98
N ASP A 57 22.01 4.70 8.29
CA ASP A 57 22.29 5.50 9.49
C ASP A 57 22.05 4.68 10.77
N SER A 58 21.08 3.75 10.76
CA SER A 58 20.78 2.92 11.92
C SER A 58 21.91 1.93 12.26
N ALA A 59 22.64 1.44 11.26
CA ALA A 59 23.78 0.53 11.47
C ALA A 59 25.01 1.28 11.99
N ALA A 60 25.28 2.49 11.47
CA ALA A 60 26.32 3.36 12.01
C ALA A 60 26.00 3.81 13.45
N TRP A 61 24.74 4.09 13.79
CA TRP A 61 24.34 4.43 15.16
C TRP A 61 24.60 3.30 16.17
N ILE A 62 24.47 2.03 15.75
CA ILE A 62 24.82 0.88 16.59
C ILE A 62 26.33 0.82 16.82
N GLN A 63 27.14 1.08 15.80
CA GLN A 63 28.61 1.11 15.94
C GLN A 63 29.08 2.28 16.81
N TRP A 64 28.49 3.47 16.62
CA TRP A 64 28.78 4.68 17.41
C TRP A 64 28.45 4.52 18.90
N THR A 65 27.49 3.64 19.23
CA THR A 65 27.12 3.35 20.62
C THR A 65 27.88 2.17 21.23
N ALA A 66 28.59 1.39 20.40
CA ALA A 66 29.35 0.21 20.81
C ALA A 66 30.86 0.45 20.90
N GLU A 67 31.41 1.46 20.21
CA GLU A 67 32.84 1.76 20.18
C GLU A 67 33.26 2.74 21.29
N GLU A 68 34.39 2.48 21.96
CA GLU A 68 34.90 3.33 23.05
C GLU A 68 35.68 4.56 22.54
N ASP A 69 36.23 4.49 21.32
CA ASP A 69 37.02 5.55 20.68
C ASP A 69 36.26 6.13 19.47
N PHE A 70 35.63 7.29 19.68
CA PHE A 70 34.76 7.93 18.68
C PHE A 70 35.54 8.42 17.45
N ASP A 71 36.84 8.63 17.55
CA ASP A 71 37.69 9.04 16.42
C ASP A 71 37.93 7.86 15.45
N ARG A 72 37.51 6.64 15.79
CA ARG A 72 37.64 5.43 14.96
C ARG A 72 36.32 4.95 14.35
N THR A 73 35.22 5.67 14.58
CA THR A 73 33.91 5.31 14.04
C THR A 73 33.65 6.01 12.73
N ASN A 74 33.12 5.29 11.74
CA ASN A 74 32.84 5.84 10.41
C ASN A 74 31.95 7.09 10.50
N GLN A 75 32.30 8.18 9.81
CA GLN A 75 31.53 9.41 9.79
C GLN A 75 31.03 9.74 8.38
N ALA A 76 29.85 10.34 8.29
CA ALA A 76 29.34 10.76 7.00
C ALA A 76 30.19 11.92 6.40
N PRO A 77 30.47 11.90 5.08
CA PRO A 77 31.33 12.89 4.45
C PRO A 77 30.75 14.31 4.52
N VAL A 78 31.61 15.31 4.71
CA VAL A 78 31.22 16.73 4.72
C VAL A 78 31.28 17.29 3.30
N VAL A 79 30.11 17.36 2.67
CA VAL A 79 29.98 17.75 1.26
C VAL A 79 30.07 19.27 1.08
N SER A 80 30.91 19.71 0.13
CA SER A 80 31.02 21.08 -0.35
C SER A 80 30.54 21.20 -1.79
N ILE A 81 29.87 22.29 -2.15
CA ILE A 81 29.54 22.65 -3.54
C ILE A 81 29.91 24.12 -3.74
N VAL A 82 30.86 24.38 -4.63
CA VAL A 82 31.52 25.67 -4.85
C VAL A 82 32.11 26.16 -3.51
N ASP A 83 31.72 27.34 -3.02
CA ASP A 83 32.17 27.90 -1.74
C ASP A 83 31.20 27.62 -0.58
N SER A 84 30.10 26.91 -0.83
CA SER A 84 29.11 26.58 0.20
C SER A 84 29.48 25.25 0.86
N VAL A 85 29.60 25.24 2.19
CA VAL A 85 29.91 24.05 3.01
C VAL A 85 28.80 23.83 4.03
N GLY A 86 28.41 22.58 4.27
CA GLY A 86 27.42 22.19 5.28
C GLY A 86 26.14 21.57 4.69
N PRO A 87 25.10 21.35 5.52
CA PRO A 87 23.92 20.57 5.11
C PRO A 87 22.90 21.37 4.29
N ALA A 88 23.00 22.70 4.29
CA ALA A 88 22.07 23.56 3.55
C ALA A 88 22.28 23.41 2.03
N PRO A 89 21.21 23.51 1.22
CA PRO A 89 21.34 23.55 -0.23
C PRO A 89 22.29 24.67 -0.69
N ALA A 90 23.08 24.40 -1.73
CA ALA A 90 23.86 25.43 -2.40
C ALA A 90 22.94 26.19 -3.37
N GLU A 91 22.70 27.48 -3.12
CA GLU A 91 21.89 28.33 -4.00
C GLU A 91 22.78 28.99 -5.05
N ILE A 92 22.47 28.77 -6.32
CA ILE A 92 23.24 29.25 -7.47
C ILE A 92 22.26 29.96 -8.41
N SER A 93 22.67 31.09 -8.97
CA SER A 93 21.92 31.78 -10.03
C SER A 93 22.73 31.73 -11.32
N ALA A 94 22.12 31.31 -12.41
CA ALA A 94 22.79 31.18 -13.70
C ALA A 94 21.87 31.57 -14.85
N GLU A 95 22.47 32.16 -15.90
CA GLU A 95 21.73 32.56 -17.09
C GLU A 95 21.28 31.34 -17.90
N ALA A 96 20.04 31.33 -18.34
CA ALA A 96 19.51 30.24 -19.17
C ALA A 96 20.33 30.09 -20.47
N GLY A 97 20.69 28.85 -20.82
CA GLY A 97 21.57 28.52 -21.93
C GLY A 97 23.07 28.61 -21.62
N SER A 98 23.46 29.16 -20.47
CA SER A 98 24.87 29.19 -20.05
C SER A 98 25.34 27.84 -19.50
N THR A 99 26.66 27.65 -19.45
CA THR A 99 27.30 26.52 -18.77
C THR A 99 28.02 27.02 -17.54
N ILE A 100 27.77 26.38 -16.39
CA ILE A 100 28.41 26.69 -15.11
C ILE A 100 29.23 25.48 -14.65
N ALA A 101 30.37 25.72 -13.99
CA ALA A 101 31.14 24.66 -13.34
C ALA A 101 30.76 24.58 -11.86
N LEU A 102 30.45 23.39 -11.38
CA LEU A 102 30.20 23.10 -9.96
C LEU A 102 31.34 22.23 -9.43
N ASP A 103 32.00 22.74 -8.40
CA ASP A 103 33.22 22.18 -7.83
C ASP A 103 32.94 21.62 -6.43
N ALA A 104 33.24 20.34 -6.20
CA ALA A 104 33.13 19.69 -4.90
C ALA A 104 34.48 19.30 -4.29
N ASP A 105 35.60 19.85 -4.76
CA ASP A 105 36.97 19.50 -4.33
C ASP A 105 37.22 19.71 -2.84
N ARG A 106 36.47 20.61 -2.20
CA ARG A 106 36.55 20.85 -0.75
C ARG A 106 35.73 19.86 0.09
N THR A 107 35.10 18.88 -0.55
CA THR A 107 34.45 17.77 0.15
C THR A 107 35.50 16.88 0.77
N TYR A 108 35.33 16.56 2.05
CA TYR A 108 36.27 15.73 2.77
C TYR A 108 35.55 14.80 3.71
N ASP A 109 36.24 13.72 4.03
CA ASP A 109 35.87 12.78 5.06
C ASP A 109 36.58 13.13 6.37
N THR A 110 35.87 13.06 7.49
CA THR A 110 36.44 13.50 8.78
C THR A 110 37.41 12.49 9.39
N ASP A 111 37.26 11.22 9.06
CA ASP A 111 38.07 10.09 9.51
C ASP A 111 39.04 9.58 8.44
N GLY A 112 38.96 10.14 7.24
CA GLY A 112 39.98 10.03 6.18
C GLY A 112 39.70 8.91 5.18
N ASP A 113 38.46 8.44 5.11
CA ASP A 113 38.01 7.43 4.16
C ASP A 113 37.97 7.96 2.72
N GLU A 114 38.04 7.04 1.76
CA GLU A 114 38.01 7.40 0.34
C GLU A 114 36.59 7.71 -0.11
N LEU A 115 36.43 8.79 -0.88
CA LEU A 115 35.11 9.29 -1.29
C LEU A 115 34.83 9.05 -2.78
N THR A 116 33.59 8.66 -3.07
CA THR A 116 33.07 8.54 -4.43
C THR A 116 32.00 9.60 -4.68
N PHE A 117 32.03 10.23 -5.87
CA PHE A 117 31.18 11.37 -6.20
C PHE A 117 30.27 11.05 -7.39
N LYS A 118 28.99 11.42 -7.27
CA LYS A 118 28.01 11.25 -8.33
C LYS A 118 27.06 12.44 -8.40
N TRP A 119 26.90 12.99 -9.60
CA TRP A 119 26.00 14.09 -9.86
C TRP A 119 24.81 13.64 -10.69
N TRP A 120 23.61 14.03 -10.28
CA TRP A 120 22.39 13.73 -11.03
C TRP A 120 21.31 14.78 -10.81
N GLN A 121 20.46 15.00 -11.83
CA GLN A 121 19.38 15.98 -11.73
C GLN A 121 18.19 15.38 -10.99
N TYR A 122 17.75 16.05 -9.93
CA TYR A 122 16.46 15.76 -9.30
C TYR A 122 15.39 16.61 -9.98
N LYS A 123 14.40 15.97 -10.59
CA LYS A 123 13.28 16.68 -11.20
C LYS A 123 12.15 16.78 -10.16
N ASP A 124 12.02 17.95 -9.55
CA ASP A 124 11.03 18.15 -8.47
C ASP A 124 9.60 18.11 -9.01
N CYS A 125 8.68 17.54 -8.24
CA CYS A 125 7.29 17.38 -8.65
C CYS A 125 6.60 18.75 -8.59
N THR A 126 6.21 19.30 -9.75
CA THR A 126 5.35 20.49 -9.77
C THR A 126 3.89 20.12 -9.48
N ALA A 127 3.02 21.13 -9.37
CA ALA A 127 1.59 20.97 -9.06
C ALA A 127 0.82 20.04 -10.01
N SER A 128 1.34 19.73 -11.20
CA SER A 128 0.68 18.87 -12.18
C SER A 128 0.81 17.38 -11.90
N GLN A 129 1.73 16.94 -11.03
CA GLN A 129 1.96 15.58 -10.49
C GLN A 129 2.06 14.39 -11.49
N CYS A 130 1.87 14.60 -12.80
CA CYS A 130 1.63 13.51 -13.74
C CYS A 130 2.72 13.39 -14.83
N TRP A 131 3.49 14.44 -15.16
CA TRP A 131 4.42 14.46 -16.31
C TRP A 131 5.70 15.30 -16.08
N VAL A 132 6.42 15.02 -14.98
CA VAL A 132 7.64 15.75 -14.57
C VAL A 132 8.71 15.87 -15.67
N GLY A 133 8.84 14.86 -16.54
CA GLY A 133 9.81 14.87 -17.64
C GLY A 133 9.54 15.90 -18.74
N ALA A 134 8.28 16.30 -18.93
CA ALA A 134 7.91 17.34 -19.90
C ALA A 134 8.09 18.75 -19.32
N GLU A 135 7.92 18.89 -18.00
CA GLU A 135 7.92 20.17 -17.31
C GLU A 135 9.29 20.62 -16.85
N VAL A 136 10.04 19.75 -16.17
CA VAL A 136 11.36 20.08 -15.66
C VAL A 136 12.38 19.80 -16.76
N LYS A 137 12.96 20.87 -17.30
CA LYS A 137 13.90 20.77 -18.41
C LYS A 137 15.23 20.18 -17.96
N GLU A 138 15.78 19.31 -18.80
CA GLU A 138 16.99 18.55 -18.49
C GLU A 138 18.23 19.44 -18.49
N LEU A 139 19.04 19.29 -17.44
CA LEU A 139 20.39 19.82 -17.37
C LEU A 139 21.31 18.87 -18.14
N GLN A 140 22.24 19.42 -18.94
CA GLN A 140 23.34 18.62 -19.46
C GLN A 140 24.47 18.65 -18.44
N ILE A 141 24.82 17.49 -17.89
CA ILE A 141 25.84 17.34 -16.86
C ILE A 141 27.03 16.61 -17.48
N LYS A 142 28.20 17.22 -17.44
CA LYS A 142 29.43 16.67 -17.99
C LYS A 142 30.54 16.67 -16.94
N PRO A 143 31.08 15.51 -16.55
CA PRO A 143 32.25 15.44 -15.68
C PRO A 143 33.46 16.11 -16.32
N VAL A 144 34.17 16.93 -15.55
CA VAL A 144 35.42 17.59 -15.96
C VAL A 144 36.62 16.74 -15.59
N ASP A 145 36.57 16.08 -14.43
CA ASP A 145 37.60 15.22 -13.90
C ASP A 145 37.17 13.75 -13.86
N ARG A 146 38.14 12.84 -13.66
CA ARG A 146 37.86 11.38 -13.61
C ARG A 146 37.14 10.94 -12.34
N GLU A 147 37.27 11.71 -11.26
CA GLU A 147 36.67 11.41 -9.96
C GLU A 147 35.26 12.01 -9.84
N CYS A 148 34.80 12.75 -10.86
CA CYS A 148 33.52 13.45 -10.91
C CYS A 148 33.33 14.47 -9.78
N LYS A 149 34.41 15.01 -9.21
CA LYS A 149 34.35 16.08 -8.20
C LYS A 149 33.89 17.40 -8.81
N VAL A 150 34.21 17.64 -10.07
CA VAL A 150 33.86 18.85 -10.80
C VAL A 150 33.00 18.49 -12.02
N VAL A 151 31.85 19.15 -12.14
CA VAL A 151 30.94 18.98 -13.28
C VAL A 151 30.64 20.32 -13.96
N GLU A 152 30.65 20.30 -15.29
CA GLU A 152 30.06 21.35 -16.11
C GLU A 152 28.57 21.06 -16.30
N VAL A 153 27.73 22.05 -15.99
CA VAL A 153 26.28 21.97 -16.04
C VAL A 153 25.76 23.02 -17.02
N THR A 154 25.23 22.59 -18.15
CA THR A 154 24.62 23.48 -19.15
C THR A 154 23.12 23.60 -18.89
N LEU A 155 22.66 24.84 -18.70
CA LEU A 155 21.25 25.15 -18.49
C LEU A 155 20.46 25.09 -19.81
N PRO A 156 19.17 24.72 -19.78
CA PRO A 156 18.29 24.84 -20.93
C PRO A 156 18.22 26.29 -21.44
N SER A 157 17.91 26.48 -22.72
CA SER A 157 17.75 27.81 -23.31
C SER A 157 16.63 28.63 -22.62
N PRO A 158 16.67 29.98 -22.73
CA PRO A 158 15.66 30.85 -22.13
C PRO A 158 14.21 30.49 -22.51
N GLU A 159 13.97 30.12 -23.76
CA GLU A 159 12.66 29.69 -24.28
C GLU A 159 12.10 28.41 -23.63
N LYS A 160 12.98 27.62 -23.00
CA LYS A 160 12.61 26.32 -22.40
C LYS A 160 12.40 26.41 -20.89
N CYS A 161 13.20 27.23 -20.19
CA CYS A 161 13.20 27.27 -18.73
C CYS A 161 12.90 28.64 -18.12
N CYS A 162 12.82 29.71 -18.92
CA CYS A 162 12.51 31.08 -18.47
C CYS A 162 11.29 31.66 -19.19
N CYS A 163 10.22 30.86 -19.30
CA CYS A 163 8.92 31.31 -19.81
C CYS A 163 7.76 30.80 -18.93
N GLU A 164 6.68 31.57 -18.85
CA GLU A 164 5.43 31.08 -18.25
C GLU A 164 4.83 29.93 -19.07
N MET A 165 4.28 28.93 -18.39
CA MET A 165 3.84 27.67 -19.01
C MET A 165 2.74 27.86 -20.07
N LEU A 166 1.73 28.69 -19.79
CA LEU A 166 0.56 28.89 -20.65
C LEU A 166 0.73 30.07 -21.60
N SER A 167 1.14 31.23 -21.06
CA SER A 167 1.27 32.46 -21.83
C SER A 167 2.53 32.47 -22.71
N ARG A 168 3.50 31.58 -22.43
CA ARG A 168 4.83 31.50 -23.06
C ARG A 168 5.63 32.80 -23.03
N GLN A 169 5.22 33.76 -22.21
CA GLN A 169 5.92 35.02 -22.03
C GLN A 169 7.23 34.78 -21.28
N ALA A 170 8.29 35.44 -21.75
CA ALA A 170 9.60 35.39 -21.09
C ALA A 170 9.50 35.98 -19.68
N VAL A 171 10.10 35.30 -18.71
CA VAL A 171 10.18 35.73 -17.32
C VAL A 171 11.63 35.93 -16.91
N ALA A 172 11.89 36.98 -16.12
CA ALA A 172 13.25 37.28 -15.65
C ALA A 172 13.82 36.20 -14.73
N LYS A 173 12.94 35.55 -13.95
CA LYS A 173 13.25 34.44 -13.04
C LYS A 173 12.47 33.19 -13.50
N GLY A 174 13.19 32.24 -14.08
CA GLY A 174 12.64 31.02 -14.63
C GLY A 174 12.51 29.88 -13.63
N GLN A 175 12.57 28.65 -14.13
CA GLN A 175 12.52 27.43 -13.32
C GLN A 175 13.67 27.35 -12.31
N LEU A 176 13.35 26.84 -11.12
CA LEU A 176 14.35 26.42 -10.15
C LEU A 176 14.73 24.97 -10.48
N LEU A 177 15.98 24.74 -10.87
CA LEU A 177 16.48 23.43 -11.29
C LEU A 177 17.30 22.81 -10.17
N HIS A 178 17.05 21.54 -9.85
CA HIS A 178 17.66 20.87 -8.71
C HIS A 178 18.69 19.86 -9.20
N LEU A 179 19.93 20.02 -8.76
CA LEU A 179 21.00 19.07 -9.00
C LEU A 179 21.43 18.46 -7.66
N ILE A 180 21.67 17.15 -7.64
CA ILE A 180 22.07 16.42 -6.44
C ILE A 180 23.51 15.98 -6.60
N LEU A 181 24.31 16.28 -5.59
CA LEU A 181 25.60 15.65 -5.34
C LEU A 181 25.41 14.53 -4.31
N GLU A 182 25.73 13.32 -4.70
CA GLU A 182 25.78 12.11 -3.88
C GLU A 182 27.25 11.80 -3.61
N VAL A 183 27.65 11.75 -2.33
CA VAL A 183 29.01 11.43 -1.90
C VAL A 183 28.97 10.26 -0.94
N THR A 184 29.63 9.17 -1.29
CA THR A 184 29.64 7.93 -0.50
C THR A 184 31.07 7.63 -0.05
N ASP A 185 31.25 7.39 1.26
CA ASP A 185 32.51 6.89 1.83
C ASP A 185 32.67 5.38 1.60
N ASN A 186 33.86 4.85 1.89
CA ASN A 186 34.14 3.41 1.82
C ASN A 186 34.25 2.75 3.21
N GLY A 187 33.73 3.41 4.24
CA GLY A 187 33.72 2.92 5.61
C GLY A 187 32.77 1.73 5.80
N SER A 188 32.74 1.18 7.01
CA SER A 188 31.88 0.05 7.35
C SER A 188 31.01 0.39 8.56
N PRO A 189 29.69 0.58 8.40
CA PRO A 189 28.94 0.56 7.13
C PRO A 189 29.24 1.81 6.28
N ALA A 190 29.14 1.70 4.94
CA ALA A 190 29.39 2.83 4.05
C ALA A 190 28.28 3.88 4.20
N LEU A 191 28.65 5.16 4.40
CA LEU A 191 27.69 6.25 4.57
C LEU A 191 27.64 7.15 3.34
N THR A 192 26.43 7.59 2.99
CA THR A 192 26.19 8.45 1.83
C THR A 192 25.56 9.77 2.24
N THR A 193 26.22 10.88 1.88
CA THR A 193 25.69 12.23 2.06
C THR A 193 25.17 12.77 0.74
N TYR A 194 23.90 13.20 0.74
CA TYR A 194 23.29 13.90 -0.39
C TYR A 194 23.23 15.39 -0.14
N ARG A 195 23.64 16.19 -1.13
CA ARG A 195 23.51 17.64 -1.08
C ARG A 195 22.89 18.21 -2.35
N ARG A 196 21.95 19.14 -2.17
CA ARG A 196 21.23 19.81 -3.26
C ARG A 196 21.96 21.09 -3.69
N ALA A 197 22.14 21.27 -4.99
CA ALA A 197 22.42 22.54 -5.64
C ALA A 197 21.13 23.04 -6.31
N LEU A 198 20.60 24.15 -5.82
CA LEU A 198 19.42 24.83 -6.34
C LEU A 198 19.86 25.89 -7.34
N ILE A 199 19.70 25.62 -8.63
CA ILE A 199 20.11 26.50 -9.71
C ILE A 199 18.88 27.27 -10.18
N GLN A 200 18.81 28.55 -9.81
CA GLN A 200 17.79 29.46 -10.30
C GLN A 200 18.17 29.91 -11.72
N ALA A 201 17.39 29.49 -12.72
CA ALA A 201 17.55 29.98 -14.08
C ALA A 201 17.09 31.45 -14.18
N THR A 202 17.90 32.29 -14.82
CA THR A 202 17.59 33.72 -15.04
C THR A 202 17.61 34.08 -16.52
N ASN A 203 16.76 35.01 -16.93
CA ASN A 203 16.70 35.59 -18.27
C ASN A 203 16.58 37.12 -18.14
N LEU A 204 17.67 37.77 -17.74
CA LEU A 204 17.66 39.20 -17.37
C LEU A 204 17.38 40.12 -18.56
N GLU A 205 17.73 39.69 -19.77
CA GLU A 205 17.49 40.43 -21.02
C GLU A 205 16.13 40.09 -21.67
N LEU A 206 15.33 39.21 -21.06
CA LEU A 206 14.03 38.74 -21.57
C LEU A 206 14.10 38.26 -23.03
N ILE A 207 15.17 37.56 -23.38
CA ILE A 207 15.38 37.01 -24.73
C ILE A 207 14.32 35.92 -24.97
N SER A 208 13.48 36.17 -25.97
CA SER A 208 12.39 35.35 -26.57
C SER A 208 11.46 34.53 -25.64
N GLY A 209 10.16 34.85 -25.69
CA GLY A 209 9.07 33.92 -25.37
C GLY A 209 8.56 33.22 -26.64
N ALA A 210 7.99 32.01 -26.52
CA ALA A 210 7.47 31.29 -27.70
C ALA A 210 6.32 32.08 -28.36
N LYS A 211 6.19 31.99 -29.70
CA LYS A 211 5.40 32.93 -30.52
C LYS A 211 3.88 32.85 -30.36
N GLU A 212 3.31 31.81 -29.75
CA GLU A 212 1.86 31.65 -29.59
C GLU A 212 1.50 31.18 -28.18
N ALA A 213 0.51 31.84 -27.58
CA ALA A 213 -0.08 31.48 -26.30
C ALA A 213 -1.00 30.27 -26.49
N VAL A 214 -1.13 29.45 -25.44
CA VAL A 214 -1.85 28.18 -25.52
C VAL A 214 -3.01 28.19 -24.51
N GLU A 215 -4.23 27.91 -25.00
CA GLU A 215 -5.48 28.17 -24.27
C GLU A 215 -5.71 27.22 -23.09
N SER A 216 -5.06 26.06 -23.09
CA SER A 216 -5.06 25.12 -21.97
C SER A 216 -3.68 24.52 -21.72
N VAL A 217 -3.48 23.96 -20.52
CA VAL A 217 -2.27 23.18 -20.21
C VAL A 217 -2.10 22.06 -21.24
N GLY A 218 -3.20 21.43 -21.67
CA GLY A 218 -3.21 20.39 -22.71
C GLY A 218 -2.71 20.87 -24.07
N ASP A 219 -3.12 22.05 -24.53
CA ASP A 219 -2.69 22.58 -25.83
C ASP A 219 -1.22 23.00 -25.79
N SER A 220 -0.75 23.50 -24.64
CA SER A 220 0.67 23.84 -24.44
C SER A 220 1.61 22.63 -24.52
N MET A 221 1.05 21.43 -24.44
CA MET A 221 1.76 20.16 -24.49
C MET A 221 1.92 19.63 -25.92
N GLU A 222 1.11 20.07 -26.91
CA GLU A 222 1.23 19.64 -28.32
C GLU A 222 2.34 20.37 -29.10
N ALA A 223 2.66 21.62 -28.73
CA ALA A 223 3.61 22.48 -29.46
C ALA A 223 5.11 22.16 -29.22
N PHE A 224 5.45 21.14 -28.42
CA PHE A 224 6.83 20.74 -28.15
C PHE A 224 7.27 19.62 -29.11
N GLU A 225 7.71 19.99 -30.31
CA GLU A 225 8.43 19.07 -31.19
C GLU A 225 9.80 18.72 -30.60
N GLY A 226 10.05 17.43 -30.37
CA GLY A 226 11.36 16.92 -29.94
C GLY A 226 11.33 15.88 -28.82
N VAL A 227 10.16 15.54 -28.28
CA VAL A 227 9.98 14.23 -27.65
C VAL A 227 9.71 13.28 -28.80
N GLU A 228 10.42 12.15 -28.89
CA GLU A 228 9.89 11.00 -29.62
C GLU A 228 8.43 10.91 -29.23
N LYS A 229 7.51 11.00 -30.22
CA LYS A 229 6.10 10.69 -29.98
C LYS A 229 6.10 9.51 -29.03
N PRO A 230 5.36 9.54 -27.89
CA PRO A 230 5.25 8.35 -27.06
C PRO A 230 4.99 7.26 -28.07
N VAL A 231 5.93 6.30 -28.18
CA VAL A 231 5.85 5.27 -29.21
C VAL A 231 4.41 4.90 -29.18
N THR A 232 3.67 5.20 -30.26
CA THR A 232 2.31 4.75 -30.37
C THR A 232 2.56 3.26 -30.32
N LEU A 233 2.39 2.71 -29.12
CA LEU A 233 2.39 1.30 -28.89
C LEU A 233 1.19 0.96 -29.73
N ASN A 234 1.48 0.57 -30.98
CA ASN A 234 0.53 -0.11 -31.81
C ASN A 234 -0.01 -1.15 -30.85
N VAL A 235 -1.25 -0.99 -30.43
CA VAL A 235 -1.87 -1.89 -29.46
C VAL A 235 -1.98 -3.29 -30.11
N GLU A 236 -1.67 -3.41 -31.39
CA GLU A 236 -1.35 -4.66 -32.09
C GLU A 236 -0.02 -5.33 -31.68
N LEU A 237 0.89 -4.68 -30.94
CA LEU A 237 2.17 -5.23 -30.48
C LEU A 237 2.21 -5.62 -28.99
N LEU A 238 1.23 -5.20 -28.19
CA LEU A 238 0.93 -5.81 -26.88
C LEU A 238 -0.08 -6.96 -26.98
N LEU A 239 -0.61 -7.21 -28.18
CA LEU A 239 -1.43 -8.37 -28.56
C LEU A 239 -0.74 -9.25 -29.62
N GLN A 240 0.58 -9.11 -29.83
CA GLN A 240 1.27 -10.14 -30.61
C GLN A 240 1.33 -11.43 -29.79
N PRO A 241 0.96 -12.59 -30.38
CA PRO A 241 1.17 -13.86 -29.71
C PRO A 241 2.67 -13.97 -29.46
N VAL A 242 3.08 -13.83 -28.19
CA VAL A 242 4.40 -14.24 -27.74
C VAL A 242 4.52 -15.68 -28.25
N LYS A 243 5.49 -15.90 -29.15
CA LYS A 243 5.75 -17.20 -29.77
C LYS A 243 5.59 -18.26 -28.69
N ALA A 244 4.63 -19.17 -28.90
CA ALA A 244 4.52 -20.39 -28.14
C ALA A 244 5.89 -21.08 -28.21
N LEU A 245 6.71 -20.86 -27.18
CA LEU A 245 7.93 -21.60 -26.99
C LEU A 245 7.46 -22.95 -26.47
N SER A 246 7.56 -23.94 -27.34
CA SER A 246 7.26 -25.32 -27.04
C SER A 246 8.23 -25.83 -25.96
N SER A 247 7.89 -25.61 -24.69
CA SER A 247 8.25 -26.54 -23.63
C SER A 247 7.37 -27.77 -23.80
N ASN A 248 7.96 -28.96 -23.71
CA ASN A 248 7.38 -30.27 -24.02
C ASN A 248 6.25 -30.72 -23.05
N MET A 249 5.24 -29.89 -22.81
CA MET A 249 3.96 -30.29 -22.23
C MET A 249 2.85 -29.82 -23.16
N ALA A 250 2.02 -30.75 -23.64
CA ALA A 250 0.77 -30.39 -24.30
C ALA A 250 -0.15 -29.78 -23.24
N HIS A 251 -0.12 -28.45 -23.10
CA HIS A 251 -1.02 -27.77 -22.19
C HIS A 251 -2.47 -28.00 -22.62
N LEU A 252 -3.33 -28.31 -21.65
CA LEU A 252 -4.77 -28.33 -21.86
C LEU A 252 -5.29 -26.93 -22.23
N PRO A 253 -6.51 -26.80 -22.79
CA PRO A 253 -7.14 -25.49 -23.00
C PRO A 253 -7.19 -24.68 -21.71
N ASN A 254 -7.22 -23.35 -21.82
CA ASN A 254 -7.28 -22.40 -20.70
C ASN A 254 -8.67 -21.73 -20.64
N PRO A 255 -9.74 -22.45 -20.27
CA PRO A 255 -11.06 -21.85 -20.16
C PRO A 255 -11.03 -20.73 -19.12
N SER A 256 -11.65 -19.61 -19.42
CA SER A 256 -11.69 -18.44 -18.55
C SER A 256 -13.09 -17.82 -18.48
N LEU A 257 -13.43 -17.22 -17.34
CA LEU A 257 -14.64 -16.40 -17.19
C LEU A 257 -14.28 -14.92 -17.25
N GLN A 258 -14.83 -14.22 -18.24
CA GLN A 258 -14.59 -12.81 -18.47
C GLN A 258 -15.85 -11.98 -18.30
N VAL A 259 -15.68 -10.77 -17.76
CA VAL A 259 -16.64 -9.67 -17.89
C VAL A 259 -16.22 -8.79 -19.06
N THR A 260 -17.20 -8.31 -19.83
CA THR A 260 -17.01 -7.39 -20.96
C THR A 260 -17.33 -5.95 -20.56
N ALA A 261 -16.90 -4.98 -21.38
CA ALA A 261 -17.19 -3.56 -21.15
C ALA A 261 -18.70 -3.22 -21.15
N ASP A 262 -19.53 -4.04 -21.80
CA ASP A 262 -21.00 -3.95 -21.79
C ASP A 262 -21.66 -4.84 -20.71
N HIS A 263 -20.87 -5.25 -19.71
CA HIS A 263 -21.33 -5.90 -18.48
C HIS A 263 -21.96 -7.28 -18.73
N GLN A 264 -21.49 -7.98 -19.77
CA GLN A 264 -21.87 -9.36 -20.05
C GLN A 264 -20.81 -10.33 -19.53
N LEU A 265 -21.24 -11.56 -19.25
CA LEU A 265 -20.32 -12.66 -18.98
C LEU A 265 -20.08 -13.46 -20.25
N LYS A 266 -18.83 -13.80 -20.50
CA LYS A 266 -18.46 -14.77 -21.54
C LYS A 266 -17.45 -15.76 -21.01
N GLN A 267 -17.58 -16.99 -21.47
CA GLN A 267 -16.62 -18.06 -21.19
C GLN A 267 -15.85 -18.33 -22.46
N VAL A 268 -14.55 -18.05 -22.43
CA VAL A 268 -13.68 -18.09 -23.62
C VAL A 268 -12.31 -18.63 -23.23
N GLU A 269 -11.59 -19.17 -24.20
CA GLU A 269 -10.20 -19.60 -24.04
C GLU A 269 -9.29 -18.39 -23.84
N ALA A 270 -8.53 -18.38 -22.76
CA ALA A 270 -7.47 -17.41 -22.50
C ALA A 270 -6.14 -17.89 -23.09
N SER A 271 -5.23 -16.96 -23.32
CA SER A 271 -3.87 -17.32 -23.75
C SER A 271 -3.11 -18.02 -22.62
N ILE A 272 -2.27 -18.99 -22.97
CA ILE A 272 -1.34 -19.63 -22.03
C ILE A 272 0.02 -18.93 -22.20
N LEU A 273 0.41 -18.16 -21.20
CA LEU A 273 1.65 -17.38 -21.23
C LEU A 273 2.79 -18.16 -20.58
N SER A 274 4.00 -18.01 -21.12
CA SER A 274 5.21 -18.48 -20.43
C SER A 274 5.61 -17.46 -19.36
N PRO A 275 6.10 -17.89 -18.18
CA PRO A 275 6.49 -16.96 -17.13
C PRO A 275 7.77 -16.20 -17.50
N GLY A 276 7.78 -14.88 -17.33
CA GLY A 276 8.97 -14.05 -17.44
C GLY A 276 9.88 -14.12 -16.21
N PRO A 277 11.02 -13.39 -16.21
CA PRO A 277 11.90 -13.33 -15.04
C PRO A 277 11.15 -12.90 -13.76
N GLY A 278 11.34 -13.62 -12.66
CA GLY A 278 10.66 -13.39 -11.39
C GLY A 278 9.19 -13.83 -11.33
N GLU A 279 8.65 -14.41 -12.40
CA GLU A 279 7.26 -14.89 -12.48
C GLU A 279 7.16 -16.41 -12.48
N VAL A 280 5.97 -16.93 -12.21
CA VAL A 280 5.67 -18.36 -12.33
C VAL A 280 4.38 -18.58 -13.10
N LEU A 281 4.29 -19.71 -13.79
CA LEU A 281 3.05 -20.20 -14.37
C LEU A 281 2.36 -21.10 -13.35
N LEU A 282 1.12 -20.77 -13.03
CA LEU A 282 0.28 -21.50 -12.09
C LEU A 282 -0.79 -22.28 -12.83
N HIS A 283 -1.11 -23.46 -12.32
CA HIS A 283 -2.43 -24.06 -12.47
C HIS A 283 -3.29 -23.57 -11.30
N VAL A 284 -4.29 -22.74 -11.59
CA VAL A 284 -5.24 -22.26 -10.59
C VAL A 284 -6.19 -23.39 -10.25
N LYS A 285 -6.15 -23.85 -8.99
CA LYS A 285 -6.92 -25.01 -8.52
C LYS A 285 -8.27 -24.60 -7.93
N CYS A 286 -8.31 -23.44 -7.29
CA CYS A 286 -9.51 -22.93 -6.63
C CYS A 286 -9.51 -21.40 -6.64
N THR A 287 -10.65 -20.81 -6.99
CA THR A 287 -10.90 -19.38 -6.92
C THR A 287 -12.25 -19.13 -6.25
N GLY A 288 -12.26 -18.37 -5.16
CA GLY A 288 -13.46 -17.88 -4.50
C GLY A 288 -14.13 -16.77 -5.31
N VAL A 289 -15.46 -16.78 -5.32
CA VAL A 289 -16.26 -15.69 -5.91
C VAL A 289 -16.50 -14.62 -4.84
N CYS A 290 -16.19 -13.38 -5.20
CA CYS A 290 -16.40 -12.20 -4.35
C CYS A 290 -17.58 -11.35 -4.84
N GLY A 291 -18.13 -10.53 -3.94
CA GLY A 291 -19.15 -9.55 -4.30
C GLY A 291 -18.65 -8.51 -5.32
N SER A 292 -17.34 -8.23 -5.35
CA SER A 292 -16.72 -7.36 -6.35
C SER A 292 -16.78 -7.93 -7.76
N ASP A 293 -16.59 -9.25 -7.95
CA ASP A 293 -16.74 -9.90 -9.26
C ASP A 293 -18.18 -9.73 -9.79
N VAL A 294 -19.16 -9.87 -8.90
CA VAL A 294 -20.58 -9.60 -9.21
C VAL A 294 -20.80 -8.11 -9.50
N HIS A 295 -20.16 -7.21 -8.77
CA HIS A 295 -20.33 -5.77 -8.94
C HIS A 295 -19.78 -5.30 -10.30
N PHE A 296 -18.62 -5.80 -10.71
CA PHE A 296 -18.09 -5.57 -12.07
C PHE A 296 -19.02 -6.13 -13.13
N TRP A 297 -19.56 -7.33 -12.95
CA TRP A 297 -20.55 -7.88 -13.87
C TRP A 297 -21.86 -7.08 -13.92
N LYS A 298 -22.43 -6.65 -12.79
CA LYS A 298 -23.76 -6.03 -12.78
C LYS A 298 -23.75 -4.54 -13.10
N THR A 299 -22.68 -3.85 -12.75
CA THR A 299 -22.63 -2.38 -12.79
C THR A 299 -21.44 -1.83 -13.58
N GLY A 300 -20.46 -2.67 -13.93
CA GLY A 300 -19.28 -2.26 -14.68
C GLY A 300 -18.22 -1.51 -13.89
N ALA A 301 -18.51 -1.09 -12.66
CA ALA A 301 -17.57 -0.27 -11.90
C ALA A 301 -17.69 -0.44 -10.39
N ILE A 302 -16.58 -0.25 -9.68
CA ILE A 302 -16.53 -0.10 -8.22
C ILE A 302 -15.76 1.19 -7.92
N GLY A 303 -16.48 2.25 -7.57
CA GLY A 303 -15.88 3.58 -7.43
C GLY A 303 -15.26 4.02 -8.75
N THR A 304 -13.95 4.29 -8.74
CA THR A 304 -13.18 4.70 -9.93
C THR A 304 -12.62 3.51 -10.73
N LEU A 305 -12.83 2.27 -10.28
CA LEU A 305 -12.42 1.08 -11.01
C LEU A 305 -13.49 0.75 -12.04
N VAL A 306 -13.23 1.02 -13.32
CA VAL A 306 -14.19 0.84 -14.42
C VAL A 306 -13.72 -0.27 -15.36
N VAL A 307 -14.64 -1.14 -15.78
CA VAL A 307 -14.37 -2.20 -16.78
C VAL A 307 -14.52 -1.59 -18.16
N GLU A 308 -13.41 -1.16 -18.77
CA GLU A 308 -13.41 -0.54 -20.10
C GLU A 308 -13.12 -1.54 -21.24
N GLY A 309 -12.85 -2.80 -20.90
CA GLY A 309 -12.59 -3.87 -21.85
C GLY A 309 -12.78 -5.25 -21.22
N ASP A 310 -12.55 -6.29 -22.01
CA ASP A 310 -12.66 -7.67 -21.53
C ASP A 310 -11.66 -7.94 -20.39
N CYS A 311 -12.16 -8.50 -19.29
CA CYS A 311 -11.33 -8.82 -18.13
C CYS A 311 -11.73 -10.18 -17.53
N ILE A 312 -10.77 -11.09 -17.38
CA ILE A 312 -10.95 -12.32 -16.61
C ILE A 312 -11.20 -11.95 -15.14
N LEU A 313 -12.27 -12.48 -14.54
CA LEU A 313 -12.67 -12.20 -13.16
C LEU A 313 -11.89 -13.05 -12.13
N GLY A 314 -12.10 -12.79 -10.84
CA GLY A 314 -11.61 -13.59 -9.72
C GLY A 314 -10.25 -13.17 -9.17
N HIS A 315 -10.12 -13.18 -7.84
CA HIS A 315 -8.92 -12.73 -7.12
C HIS A 315 -8.66 -13.48 -5.81
N GLU A 316 -9.57 -14.36 -5.38
CA GLU A 316 -9.45 -15.11 -4.14
C GLU A 316 -8.95 -16.54 -4.44
N ALA A 317 -7.66 -16.73 -4.72
CA ALA A 317 -7.22 -17.97 -5.39
C ALA A 317 -6.02 -18.69 -4.76
N ALA A 318 -5.97 -19.99 -5.02
CA ALA A 318 -4.83 -20.85 -4.75
C ALA A 318 -4.62 -21.85 -5.90
N GLY A 319 -3.37 -22.31 -6.04
CA GLY A 319 -2.96 -23.16 -7.15
C GLY A 319 -1.64 -23.88 -6.91
N ILE A 320 -1.14 -24.50 -7.97
CA ILE A 320 0.14 -25.21 -7.97
C ILE A 320 1.07 -24.62 -9.04
N VAL A 321 2.34 -24.49 -8.71
CA VAL A 321 3.37 -24.01 -9.63
C VAL A 321 3.64 -25.08 -10.69
N LEU A 322 3.50 -24.73 -11.97
CA LEU A 322 3.83 -25.61 -13.09
C LEU A 322 5.26 -25.35 -13.60
N SER A 323 5.63 -24.09 -13.75
CA SER A 323 6.96 -23.68 -14.20
C SER A 323 7.33 -22.32 -13.62
N THR A 324 8.63 -22.05 -13.57
CA THR A 324 9.21 -20.82 -13.03
C THR A 324 10.00 -20.11 -14.11
N GLY A 325 9.89 -18.79 -14.16
CA GLY A 325 10.78 -17.98 -14.97
C GLY A 325 12.18 -17.87 -14.38
N GLN A 326 13.04 -17.13 -15.09
CA GLN A 326 14.40 -16.85 -14.65
C GLN A 326 14.40 -16.13 -13.28
N ASP A 327 15.44 -16.33 -12.47
CA ASP A 327 15.66 -15.66 -11.16
C ASP A 327 14.67 -16.02 -10.03
N VAL A 328 13.68 -16.87 -10.28
CA VAL A 328 12.83 -17.43 -9.22
C VAL A 328 13.61 -18.49 -8.44
N THR A 329 13.91 -18.21 -7.18
CA THR A 329 14.65 -19.12 -6.28
C THR A 329 13.80 -19.59 -5.08
N THR A 330 12.67 -18.94 -4.82
CA THR A 330 11.82 -19.19 -3.65
C THR A 330 10.74 -20.24 -3.88
N LEU A 331 10.44 -20.56 -5.14
CA LEU A 331 9.40 -21.50 -5.56
C LEU A 331 9.93 -22.43 -6.65
N LYS A 332 9.33 -23.61 -6.77
CA LYS A 332 9.63 -24.59 -7.82
C LYS A 332 8.35 -25.30 -8.30
N PRO A 333 8.36 -25.93 -9.48
CA PRO A 333 7.26 -26.78 -9.93
C PRO A 333 6.80 -27.78 -8.84
N GLY A 334 5.49 -27.94 -8.71
CA GLY A 334 4.84 -28.77 -7.69
C GLY A 334 4.55 -28.05 -6.36
N ASP A 335 5.14 -26.87 -6.10
CA ASP A 335 4.82 -26.13 -4.90
C ASP A 335 3.38 -25.61 -4.93
N ARG A 336 2.65 -25.83 -3.83
CA ARG A 336 1.29 -25.33 -3.62
C ARG A 336 1.35 -23.91 -3.09
N VAL A 337 0.59 -22.99 -3.68
CA VAL A 337 0.66 -21.58 -3.33
C VAL A 337 -0.74 -20.96 -3.26
N ALA A 338 -0.87 -19.96 -2.40
CA ALA A 338 -1.98 -19.03 -2.41
C ALA A 338 -1.55 -17.72 -3.08
N ILE A 339 -2.48 -17.06 -3.78
CA ILE A 339 -2.18 -15.97 -4.70
C ILE A 339 -2.57 -14.64 -4.06
N GLU A 340 -1.59 -13.80 -3.68
CA GLU A 340 -1.86 -12.41 -3.32
C GLU A 340 -2.10 -11.59 -4.60
N PRO A 341 -3.35 -11.14 -4.86
CA PRO A 341 -3.74 -10.64 -6.19
C PRO A 341 -3.21 -9.25 -6.51
N GLY A 342 -2.78 -8.48 -5.51
CA GLY A 342 -2.30 -7.10 -5.67
C GLY A 342 -0.80 -7.03 -5.86
N VAL A 343 -0.36 -6.62 -7.05
CA VAL A 343 1.05 -6.40 -7.40
C VAL A 343 1.31 -4.89 -7.43
N PRO A 344 1.97 -4.32 -6.40
CA PRO A 344 2.30 -2.90 -6.34
C PRO A 344 3.48 -2.55 -7.25
N CYS A 345 3.69 -1.25 -7.50
CA CYS A 345 4.78 -0.78 -8.36
C CYS A 345 6.18 -0.83 -7.72
N ASN A 346 6.25 -1.03 -6.39
CA ASN A 346 7.48 -1.09 -5.59
C ASN A 346 8.38 0.16 -5.61
N LYS A 347 7.93 1.27 -6.19
CA LYS A 347 8.74 2.49 -6.36
C LYS A 347 8.12 3.76 -5.78
N CYS A 348 6.82 3.77 -5.48
CA CYS A 348 6.16 4.95 -4.92
C CYS A 348 6.33 5.03 -3.39
N PHE A 349 6.14 6.22 -2.81
CA PHE A 349 6.30 6.45 -1.37
C PHE A 349 5.45 5.50 -0.51
N LEU A 350 4.24 5.16 -0.96
CA LEU A 350 3.36 4.23 -0.25
C LEU A 350 3.94 2.81 -0.24
N CYS A 351 4.62 2.38 -1.30
CA CYS A 351 5.31 1.10 -1.30
C CYS A 351 6.51 1.13 -0.35
N SER A 352 7.31 2.19 -0.38
CA SER A 352 8.50 2.35 0.46
C SER A 352 8.15 2.41 1.95
N GLU A 353 7.01 3.00 2.33
CA GLU A 353 6.48 2.99 3.70
C GLU A 353 5.82 1.66 4.10
N GLY A 354 5.88 0.63 3.24
CA GLY A 354 5.22 -0.66 3.44
C GLY A 354 3.71 -0.63 3.26
N ARG A 355 3.12 0.51 2.86
CA ARG A 355 1.67 0.70 2.59
C ARG A 355 1.30 0.34 1.15
N TYR A 356 1.87 -0.74 0.63
CA TYR A 356 1.77 -1.13 -0.78
C TYR A 356 0.33 -1.38 -1.27
N ASN A 357 -0.60 -1.67 -0.36
CA ASN A 357 -2.03 -1.81 -0.65
C ASN A 357 -2.70 -0.52 -1.15
N LEU A 358 -2.06 0.62 -0.94
CA LEU A 358 -2.50 1.94 -1.39
C LEU A 358 -1.76 2.42 -2.66
N CYS A 359 -0.91 1.58 -3.25
CA CYS A 359 -0.22 1.91 -4.49
C CYS A 359 -1.23 2.28 -5.58
N GLN A 360 -1.10 3.47 -6.17
CA GLN A 360 -1.98 3.96 -7.23
C GLN A 360 -1.84 3.12 -8.51
N GLU A 361 -0.62 2.67 -8.80
CA GLU A 361 -0.27 1.81 -9.94
C GLU A 361 -0.38 0.31 -9.60
N VAL A 362 -1.24 -0.06 -8.62
CA VAL A 362 -1.39 -1.46 -8.24
C VAL A 362 -2.06 -2.24 -9.37
N GLN A 363 -1.40 -3.31 -9.80
CA GLN A 363 -2.01 -4.28 -10.71
C GLN A 363 -2.77 -5.29 -9.86
N PHE A 364 -4.09 -5.26 -9.89
CA PHE A 364 -4.91 -6.15 -9.06
C PHE A 364 -5.65 -7.16 -9.95
N ALA A 365 -5.35 -8.45 -9.77
CA ALA A 365 -5.97 -9.52 -10.54
C ALA A 365 -7.51 -9.42 -10.44
N GLY A 366 -8.21 -9.52 -11.56
CA GLY A 366 -9.67 -9.48 -11.62
C GLY A 366 -10.24 -8.05 -11.69
N VAL A 367 -9.39 -7.03 -11.78
CA VAL A 367 -9.77 -5.63 -12.00
C VAL A 367 -9.16 -5.19 -13.33
N TRP A 368 -9.99 -4.69 -14.24
CA TRP A 368 -9.53 -4.22 -15.55
C TRP A 368 -8.39 -3.19 -15.39
N PRO A 369 -7.31 -3.29 -16.20
CA PRO A 369 -7.07 -4.24 -17.31
C PRO A 369 -6.41 -5.57 -16.91
N TYR A 370 -6.23 -5.86 -15.61
CA TYR A 370 -5.44 -6.99 -15.12
C TYR A 370 -6.27 -8.26 -14.91
N HIS A 371 -6.04 -9.25 -15.77
CA HIS A 371 -6.75 -10.53 -15.73
C HIS A 371 -6.62 -11.29 -14.41
N GLY A 372 -7.78 -11.76 -13.93
CA GLY A 372 -8.00 -12.48 -12.69
C GLY A 372 -7.62 -13.96 -12.72
N THR A 373 -8.27 -14.73 -11.86
CA THR A 373 -7.93 -16.11 -11.51
C THR A 373 -9.05 -17.10 -11.84
N LEU A 374 -10.18 -16.67 -12.41
CA LEU A 374 -11.17 -17.58 -13.01
C LEU A 374 -10.72 -18.04 -14.39
N GLN A 375 -9.56 -18.69 -14.42
CA GLN A 375 -8.93 -19.32 -15.57
C GLN A 375 -8.06 -20.48 -15.09
N ARG A 376 -7.76 -21.46 -15.95
CA ARG A 376 -6.94 -22.63 -15.59
C ARG A 376 -5.48 -22.27 -15.37
N TYR A 377 -4.90 -21.48 -16.27
CA TYR A 377 -3.49 -21.08 -16.20
C TYR A 377 -3.35 -19.57 -15.97
N LYS A 378 -2.48 -19.19 -15.04
CA LYS A 378 -2.17 -17.78 -14.78
C LYS A 378 -0.68 -17.59 -14.52
N VAL A 379 -0.08 -16.60 -15.18
CA VAL A 379 1.23 -16.09 -14.78
C VAL A 379 1.05 -15.06 -13.66
N HIS A 380 1.88 -15.17 -12.62
CA HIS A 380 1.90 -14.22 -11.50
C HIS A 380 3.33 -14.07 -10.95
N PRO A 381 3.73 -12.88 -10.44
CA PRO A 381 5.06 -12.70 -9.86
C PRO A 381 5.26 -13.59 -8.62
N ALA A 382 6.39 -14.29 -8.56
CA ALA A 382 6.72 -15.25 -7.50
C ALA A 382 6.69 -14.62 -6.10
N ARG A 383 7.04 -13.32 -6.01
CA ARG A 383 7.05 -12.56 -4.75
C ARG A 383 5.68 -12.46 -4.08
N TRP A 384 4.59 -12.55 -4.84
CA TRP A 384 3.21 -12.42 -4.35
C TRP A 384 2.50 -13.76 -4.26
N LEU A 385 3.28 -14.84 -4.18
CA LEU A 385 2.78 -16.19 -4.02
C LEU A 385 3.29 -16.77 -2.71
N HIS A 386 2.33 -17.19 -1.88
CA HIS A 386 2.60 -17.65 -0.53
C HIS A 386 2.48 -19.16 -0.50
N LYS A 387 3.59 -19.85 -0.23
CA LYS A 387 3.62 -21.31 -0.17
C LYS A 387 2.68 -21.83 0.90
N LEU A 388 1.81 -22.76 0.52
CA LEU A 388 0.87 -23.41 1.42
C LEU A 388 1.55 -24.61 2.10
N PRO A 389 1.43 -24.75 3.43
CA PRO A 389 1.73 -25.99 4.13
C PRO A 389 0.87 -27.15 3.61
N ASP A 390 1.37 -28.38 3.72
CA ASP A 390 0.65 -29.58 3.30
C ASP A 390 -0.69 -29.77 4.04
N SER A 391 -0.79 -29.24 5.26
CA SER A 391 -1.98 -29.27 6.11
C SER A 391 -3.14 -28.42 5.59
N LEU A 392 -2.88 -27.41 4.75
CA LEU A 392 -3.91 -26.51 4.21
C LEU A 392 -4.32 -26.96 2.81
N SER A 393 -5.62 -26.94 2.51
CA SER A 393 -6.19 -27.22 1.19
C SER A 393 -6.13 -26.00 0.24
N TYR A 394 -6.38 -26.21 -1.06
CA TYR A 394 -6.55 -25.07 -1.99
C TYR A 394 -7.79 -24.23 -1.66
N ALA A 395 -8.84 -24.84 -1.13
CA ALA A 395 -10.03 -24.13 -0.67
C ALA A 395 -9.68 -23.17 0.48
N GLU A 396 -8.84 -23.60 1.43
CA GLU A 396 -8.32 -22.74 2.51
C GLU A 396 -7.35 -21.68 1.98
N GLY A 397 -6.49 -22.03 1.01
CA GLY A 397 -5.61 -21.09 0.34
C GLY A 397 -6.39 -19.96 -0.37
N ALA A 398 -7.48 -20.28 -1.07
CA ALA A 398 -8.37 -19.29 -1.68
C ALA A 398 -9.04 -18.38 -0.64
N LEU A 399 -9.36 -18.90 0.54
CA LEU A 399 -9.93 -18.14 1.66
C LEU A 399 -8.91 -17.21 2.36
N LEU A 400 -7.62 -17.30 2.04
CA LEU A 400 -6.61 -16.38 2.60
C LEU A 400 -6.83 -14.94 2.12
N GLU A 401 -7.37 -14.72 0.93
CA GLU A 401 -7.66 -13.38 0.41
C GLU A 401 -8.70 -12.67 1.29
N PRO A 402 -9.92 -13.21 1.51
CA PRO A 402 -10.90 -12.56 2.37
C PRO A 402 -10.49 -12.57 3.85
N LEU A 403 -9.70 -13.56 4.30
CA LEU A 403 -9.09 -13.54 5.63
C LEU A 403 -8.11 -12.38 5.78
N SER A 404 -7.31 -12.09 4.76
CA SER A 404 -6.34 -10.99 4.78
C SER A 404 -7.02 -9.63 4.91
N VAL A 405 -8.17 -9.43 4.27
CA VAL A 405 -9.01 -8.23 4.44
C VAL A 405 -9.37 -8.05 5.92
N VAL A 406 -9.84 -9.12 6.55
CA VAL A 406 -10.24 -9.11 7.96
C VAL A 406 -9.05 -8.90 8.89
N LEU A 407 -7.91 -9.55 8.65
CA LEU A 407 -6.70 -9.36 9.46
C LEU A 407 -6.21 -7.92 9.39
N HIS A 408 -6.26 -7.29 8.21
CA HIS A 408 -5.96 -5.87 8.11
C HIS A 408 -6.96 -5.02 8.88
N GLY A 409 -8.26 -5.31 8.76
CA GLY A 409 -9.33 -4.63 9.50
C GLY A 409 -9.15 -4.70 11.01
N ILE A 410 -8.85 -5.88 11.55
CA ILE A 410 -8.62 -6.11 12.99
C ILE A 410 -7.37 -5.38 13.47
N ARG A 411 -6.28 -5.38 12.68
CA ARG A 411 -5.08 -4.60 13.00
C ARG A 411 -5.38 -3.11 13.10
N VAL A 412 -6.21 -2.57 12.20
CA VAL A 412 -6.64 -1.16 12.25
C VAL A 412 -7.57 -0.90 13.43
N ALA A 413 -8.44 -1.85 13.74
CA ALA A 413 -9.43 -1.73 14.82
C ALA A 413 -8.82 -1.82 16.22
N GLY A 414 -7.66 -2.46 16.37
CA GLY A 414 -7.01 -2.62 17.68
C GLY A 414 -7.82 -3.51 18.63
N LEU A 415 -8.34 -4.64 18.15
CA LEU A 415 -9.05 -5.60 19.02
C LEU A 415 -8.17 -6.01 20.21
N SER A 416 -8.80 -6.11 21.38
CA SER A 416 -8.12 -6.34 22.65
C SER A 416 -8.81 -7.44 23.44
N LEU A 417 -8.01 -8.29 24.09
CA LEU A 417 -8.48 -9.36 24.96
C LEU A 417 -9.43 -8.82 26.04
N GLY A 418 -10.60 -9.45 26.20
CA GLY A 418 -11.59 -9.09 27.21
C GLY A 418 -12.34 -7.77 26.95
N ARG A 419 -12.18 -7.18 25.76
CA ARG A 419 -12.94 -6.00 25.33
C ARG A 419 -13.95 -6.41 24.26
N GLY A 420 -15.17 -5.89 24.37
CA GLY A 420 -16.27 -6.26 23.48
C GLY A 420 -16.11 -5.73 22.05
N ALA A 421 -16.74 -6.41 21.09
CA ALA A 421 -16.75 -5.97 19.70
C ALA A 421 -18.10 -6.24 19.02
N VAL A 422 -18.45 -5.42 18.05
CA VAL A 422 -19.61 -5.63 17.17
C VAL A 422 -19.13 -5.87 15.74
N ILE A 423 -19.70 -6.87 15.07
CA ILE A 423 -19.51 -7.11 13.65
C ILE A 423 -20.83 -6.82 12.95
N CYS A 424 -20.85 -5.82 12.08
CA CYS A 424 -22.05 -5.51 11.29
C CYS A 424 -22.00 -6.29 9.97
N GLY A 425 -22.98 -7.16 9.74
CA GLY A 425 -23.08 -8.04 8.59
C GLY A 425 -22.61 -9.46 8.90
N ALA A 426 -23.41 -10.46 8.53
CA ALA A 426 -23.11 -11.89 8.60
C ALA A 426 -22.93 -12.51 7.21
N GLY A 427 -22.40 -11.73 6.26
CA GLY A 427 -21.83 -12.23 5.00
C GLY A 427 -20.43 -12.84 5.21
N PRO A 428 -19.75 -13.27 4.13
CA PRO A 428 -18.44 -13.94 4.23
C PRO A 428 -17.41 -13.16 5.04
N ILE A 429 -17.24 -11.86 4.74
CA ILE A 429 -16.30 -10.98 5.46
C ILE A 429 -16.68 -10.86 6.93
N GLY A 430 -17.96 -10.68 7.23
CA GLY A 430 -18.46 -10.59 8.61
C GLY A 430 -18.26 -11.88 9.41
N LEU A 431 -18.49 -13.05 8.81
CA LEU A 431 -18.28 -14.34 9.46
C LEU A 431 -16.78 -14.61 9.71
N ILE A 432 -15.91 -14.23 8.78
CA ILE A 432 -14.45 -14.30 8.99
C ILE A 432 -14.01 -13.29 10.07
N ALA A 433 -14.58 -12.08 10.06
CA ALA A 433 -14.36 -11.07 11.11
C ALA A 433 -14.82 -11.55 12.48
N LEU A 434 -15.94 -12.26 12.57
CA LEU A 434 -16.43 -12.87 13.80
C LEU A 434 -15.46 -13.94 14.33
N ALA A 435 -14.99 -14.83 13.46
CA ALA A 435 -14.00 -15.85 13.80
C ALA A 435 -12.69 -15.22 14.30
N ALA A 436 -12.15 -14.25 13.56
CA ALA A 436 -10.90 -13.60 13.91
C ALA A 436 -11.03 -12.68 15.14
N ALA A 437 -12.17 -12.00 15.33
CA ALA A 437 -12.45 -11.27 16.54
C ALA A 437 -12.50 -12.19 17.76
N ARG A 438 -13.11 -13.39 17.63
CA ARG A 438 -13.09 -14.39 18.69
C ARG A 438 -11.67 -14.86 19.02
N ALA A 439 -10.86 -15.13 18.00
CA ALA A 439 -9.47 -15.54 18.16
C ALA A 439 -8.59 -14.46 18.83
N SER A 440 -8.90 -13.17 18.61
CA SER A 440 -8.21 -12.06 19.29
C SER A 440 -8.49 -11.98 20.81
N GLY A 441 -9.47 -12.75 21.31
CA GLY A 441 -9.91 -12.71 22.70
C GLY A 441 -10.95 -11.63 23.01
N ALA A 442 -11.48 -10.93 22.00
CA ALA A 442 -12.57 -9.98 22.18
C ALA A 442 -13.80 -10.67 22.80
N HIS A 443 -14.41 -10.04 23.80
CA HIS A 443 -15.61 -10.56 24.47
C HIS A 443 -16.30 -9.46 25.29
N PRO A 444 -17.65 -9.39 25.30
CA PRO A 444 -18.59 -10.16 24.47
C PRO A 444 -18.53 -9.72 22.99
N ILE A 445 -18.96 -10.60 22.09
CA ILE A 445 -19.03 -10.31 20.65
C ILE A 445 -20.49 -10.37 20.20
N VAL A 446 -20.94 -9.35 19.49
CA VAL A 446 -22.26 -9.33 18.82
C VAL A 446 -22.06 -9.26 17.32
N ILE A 447 -22.74 -10.12 16.56
CA ILE A 447 -22.85 -10.00 15.10
C ILE A 447 -24.27 -9.61 14.68
N THR A 448 -24.38 -8.70 13.72
CA THR A 448 -25.66 -8.18 13.25
C THR A 448 -25.91 -8.53 11.78
N ASP A 449 -27.15 -8.77 11.41
CA ASP A 449 -27.58 -8.93 10.01
C ASP A 449 -29.10 -8.70 9.93
N VAL A 450 -29.62 -8.47 8.73
CA VAL A 450 -31.07 -8.40 8.48
C VAL A 450 -31.68 -9.79 8.28
N GLU A 451 -30.88 -10.76 7.80
CA GLU A 451 -31.28 -12.11 7.44
C GLU A 451 -31.12 -13.10 8.61
N PRO A 452 -32.22 -13.64 9.17
CA PRO A 452 -32.16 -14.57 10.30
C PRO A 452 -31.30 -15.80 10.05
N ARG A 453 -31.34 -16.40 8.85
CA ARG A 453 -30.55 -17.61 8.55
C ARG A 453 -29.05 -17.39 8.66
N ARG A 454 -28.56 -16.20 8.31
CA ARG A 454 -27.13 -15.85 8.46
C ARG A 454 -26.73 -15.70 9.92
N LEU A 455 -27.63 -15.17 10.75
CA LEU A 455 -27.41 -15.07 12.20
C LEU A 455 -27.43 -16.43 12.88
N GLU A 456 -28.31 -17.35 12.45
CA GLU A 456 -28.32 -18.73 12.92
C GLU A 456 -27.00 -19.42 12.62
N PHE A 457 -26.54 -19.35 11.35
CA PHE A 457 -25.23 -19.87 10.96
C PHE A 457 -24.09 -19.24 11.77
N ALA A 458 -24.13 -17.93 12.03
CA ALA A 458 -23.09 -17.27 12.82
C ALA A 458 -22.98 -17.84 14.25
N ARG A 459 -24.12 -18.19 14.89
CA ARG A 459 -24.14 -18.86 16.20
C ARG A 459 -23.60 -20.28 16.12
N GLU A 460 -23.92 -21.03 15.07
CA GLU A 460 -23.37 -22.37 14.87
C GLU A 460 -21.86 -22.33 14.62
N PHE A 461 -21.40 -21.32 13.88
CA PHE A 461 -20.00 -21.14 13.51
C PHE A 461 -19.14 -20.67 14.68
N VAL A 462 -19.63 -19.72 15.47
CA VAL A 462 -18.98 -19.21 16.69
C VAL A 462 -19.99 -19.21 17.85
N PRO A 463 -20.11 -20.31 18.61
CA PRO A 463 -21.13 -20.47 19.65
C PRO A 463 -21.10 -19.43 20.78
N SER A 464 -19.95 -18.80 21.02
CA SER A 464 -19.81 -17.75 22.04
C SER A 464 -20.28 -16.37 21.60
N CYS A 465 -20.74 -16.21 20.34
CA CYS A 465 -21.25 -14.94 19.87
C CYS A 465 -22.72 -14.74 20.26
N GLN A 466 -23.09 -13.48 20.47
CA GLN A 466 -24.48 -13.05 20.50
C GLN A 466 -24.86 -12.54 19.10
N THR A 467 -26.15 -12.54 18.78
CA THR A 467 -26.61 -11.99 17.51
C THR A 467 -27.75 -11.01 17.67
N TYR A 468 -27.80 -10.02 16.78
CA TYR A 468 -28.83 -9.01 16.72
C TYR A 468 -29.41 -8.92 15.31
N ARG A 469 -30.73 -9.07 15.19
CA ARG A 469 -31.41 -8.87 13.90
C ARG A 469 -31.67 -7.38 13.72
N VAL A 470 -31.04 -6.79 12.70
CA VAL A 470 -31.26 -5.39 12.33
C VAL A 470 -32.67 -5.26 11.76
N ASP A 471 -33.43 -4.28 12.26
CA ASP A 471 -34.73 -3.91 11.72
C ASP A 471 -34.55 -2.70 10.79
N PRO A 472 -34.72 -2.85 9.47
CA PRO A 472 -34.56 -1.75 8.52
C PRO A 472 -35.58 -0.63 8.69
N THR A 473 -36.67 -0.86 9.42
CA THR A 473 -37.69 0.17 9.70
C THR A 473 -37.33 1.05 10.89
N GLN A 474 -36.38 0.61 11.72
CA GLN A 474 -35.86 1.36 12.86
C GLN A 474 -34.76 2.33 12.41
N SER A 475 -34.70 3.46 13.10
CA SER A 475 -33.59 4.41 13.00
C SER A 475 -32.25 3.76 13.41
N PRO A 476 -31.12 4.31 12.96
CA PRO A 476 -29.80 3.88 13.41
C PRO A 476 -29.64 3.85 14.94
N GLN A 477 -30.22 4.83 15.63
CA GLN A 477 -30.21 4.94 17.09
C GLN A 477 -31.02 3.82 17.75
N GLU A 478 -32.19 3.47 17.20
CA GLU A 478 -33.03 2.38 17.69
C GLU A 478 -32.31 1.03 17.60
N ASN A 479 -31.74 0.73 16.43
CA ASN A 479 -30.94 -0.49 16.27
C ASN A 479 -29.72 -0.49 17.19
N ALA A 480 -29.01 0.63 17.31
CA ALA A 480 -27.86 0.75 18.20
C ALA A 480 -28.23 0.51 19.68
N ARG A 481 -29.40 0.96 20.14
CA ARG A 481 -29.89 0.66 21.49
C ARG A 481 -30.10 -0.83 21.71
N GLY A 482 -30.72 -1.50 20.74
CA GLY A 482 -30.92 -2.95 20.78
C GLY A 482 -29.59 -3.72 20.85
N ILE A 483 -28.59 -3.30 20.08
CA ILE A 483 -27.25 -3.88 20.09
C ILE A 483 -26.56 -3.63 21.44
N ARG A 484 -26.57 -2.38 21.93
CA ARG A 484 -25.93 -1.98 23.20
C ARG A 484 -26.53 -2.70 24.41
N ALA A 485 -27.82 -3.05 24.37
CA ALA A 485 -28.45 -3.84 25.43
C ALA A 485 -27.80 -5.22 25.62
N LEU A 486 -27.25 -5.83 24.56
CA LEU A 486 -26.52 -7.11 24.62
C LEU A 486 -25.16 -7.02 25.33
N PHE A 487 -24.69 -5.79 25.58
CA PHE A 487 -23.50 -5.51 26.39
C PHE A 487 -23.86 -5.16 27.86
N GLY A 488 -25.11 -5.39 28.28
CA GLY A 488 -25.57 -5.14 29.64
C GLY A 488 -25.99 -3.70 29.93
N LEU A 489 -26.08 -2.85 28.90
CA LEU A 489 -26.51 -1.46 29.04
C LEU A 489 -28.03 -1.39 29.17
N LYS A 490 -28.50 -0.88 30.31
CA LYS A 490 -29.94 -0.81 30.66
C LYS A 490 -30.57 0.54 30.33
N GLY A 491 -29.76 1.57 30.08
CA GLY A 491 -30.23 2.89 29.65
C GLY A 491 -30.41 2.92 28.14
N GLY A 492 -31.65 3.03 27.67
CA GLY A 492 -31.95 3.23 26.24
C GLY A 492 -31.52 4.60 25.70
N ALA A 493 -30.52 5.26 26.28
CA ALA A 493 -29.97 6.51 25.75
C ALA A 493 -28.70 6.21 24.95
N VAL A 494 -28.51 6.93 23.85
CA VAL A 494 -27.25 6.95 23.11
C VAL A 494 -26.85 8.43 23.03
N PRO A 495 -25.86 8.90 23.83
CA PRO A 495 -25.01 8.12 24.76
C PRO A 495 -25.72 7.72 26.08
N ASP A 496 -25.28 6.60 26.67
CA ASP A 496 -25.68 6.14 28.02
C ASP A 496 -24.68 6.71 29.05
N PRO A 497 -25.11 7.25 30.21
CA PRO A 497 -24.20 7.69 31.27
C PRO A 497 -23.22 6.62 31.77
N ASP A 498 -23.57 5.34 31.68
CA ASP A 498 -22.72 4.20 32.07
C ASP A 498 -22.34 3.33 30.87
N GLU A 499 -21.63 3.92 29.91
CA GLU A 499 -21.24 3.23 28.67
C GLU A 499 -19.88 2.51 28.73
N TYR A 500 -19.34 2.25 29.92
CA TYR A 500 -18.05 1.56 30.05
C TYR A 500 -18.03 0.20 29.33
N SER A 501 -19.16 -0.50 29.41
CA SER A 501 -19.40 -1.82 28.81
C SER A 501 -19.81 -1.77 27.33
N ALA A 502 -20.14 -0.59 26.77
CA ALA A 502 -20.41 -0.48 25.33
C ALA A 502 -19.17 -0.89 24.51
N PRO A 503 -19.38 -1.39 23.28
CA PRO A 503 -18.30 -1.92 22.46
C PRO A 503 -17.31 -0.81 22.08
N PRO A 504 -16.01 -0.95 22.44
CA PRO A 504 -14.95 -0.06 21.93
C PRO A 504 -14.71 -0.20 20.44
N VAL A 505 -15.02 -1.36 19.85
CA VAL A 505 -14.73 -1.65 18.44
C VAL A 505 -15.99 -2.12 17.72
N VAL A 506 -16.23 -1.53 16.55
CA VAL A 506 -17.23 -1.99 15.59
C VAL A 506 -16.55 -2.24 14.24
N LEU A 507 -16.67 -3.46 13.72
CA LEU A 507 -16.22 -3.85 12.39
C LEU A 507 -17.43 -3.83 11.44
N GLU A 508 -17.52 -2.81 10.59
CA GLU A 508 -18.64 -2.62 9.67
C GLU A 508 -18.34 -3.36 8.35
N CYS A 509 -19.01 -4.48 8.11
CA CYS A 509 -18.75 -5.39 6.99
C CYS A 509 -19.86 -5.40 5.94
N THR A 510 -20.77 -4.42 5.96
CA THR A 510 -21.88 -4.33 4.97
C THR A 510 -21.65 -3.27 3.89
N GLY A 511 -20.99 -2.15 4.22
CA GLY A 511 -20.87 -0.99 3.34
C GLY A 511 -22.17 -0.19 3.20
N VAL A 512 -23.25 -0.58 3.88
CA VAL A 512 -24.56 0.08 3.80
C VAL A 512 -24.57 1.29 4.73
N GLU A 513 -24.94 2.46 4.20
CA GLU A 513 -24.94 3.73 4.95
C GLU A 513 -25.71 3.64 6.29
N SER A 514 -26.89 3.03 6.31
CA SER A 514 -27.68 2.87 7.54
C SER A 514 -26.97 1.98 8.58
N SER A 515 -26.21 0.98 8.13
CA SER A 515 -25.36 0.14 8.99
C SER A 515 -24.19 0.93 9.55
N VAL A 516 -23.51 1.73 8.73
CA VAL A 516 -22.42 2.63 9.18
C VAL A 516 -22.93 3.64 10.21
N CYS A 517 -24.10 4.22 10.00
CA CYS A 517 -24.73 5.10 10.97
C CYS A 517 -25.09 4.37 12.27
N THR A 518 -25.61 3.14 12.17
CA THR A 518 -25.92 2.30 13.34
C THR A 518 -24.64 1.95 14.11
N ALA A 519 -23.55 1.64 13.40
CA ALA A 519 -22.23 1.38 13.98
C ALA A 519 -21.71 2.59 14.76
N ALA A 520 -21.86 3.80 14.22
CA ALA A 520 -21.47 5.05 14.89
C ALA A 520 -22.22 5.25 16.22
N PHE A 521 -23.52 4.96 16.27
CA PHE A 521 -24.30 5.03 17.51
C PHE A 521 -24.06 3.83 18.45
N THR A 522 -23.56 2.72 17.93
CA THR A 522 -23.27 1.51 18.70
C THR A 522 -21.96 1.64 19.48
N ALA A 523 -20.92 2.18 18.85
CA ALA A 523 -19.62 2.40 19.48
C ALA A 523 -19.74 3.29 20.73
N ARG A 524 -18.95 2.98 21.77
CA ARG A 524 -18.78 3.88 22.92
C ARG A 524 -18.02 5.14 22.53
N ARG A 525 -18.07 6.18 23.37
CA ARG A 525 -17.20 7.34 23.24
C ARG A 525 -15.73 6.91 23.36
N GLY A 526 -14.88 7.52 22.52
CA GLY A 526 -13.49 7.13 22.31
C GLY A 526 -13.31 5.78 21.59
N GLY A 527 -14.39 5.21 21.05
CA GLY A 527 -14.36 3.96 20.30
C GLY A 527 -13.96 4.14 18.84
N ILE A 528 -13.97 3.04 18.09
CA ILE A 528 -13.62 3.00 16.68
C ILE A 528 -14.64 2.19 15.89
N VAL A 529 -15.02 2.73 14.72
CA VAL A 529 -15.75 2.05 13.67
C VAL A 529 -14.80 1.86 12.49
N VAL A 530 -14.49 0.61 12.14
CA VAL A 530 -13.70 0.26 10.97
C VAL A 530 -14.64 -0.19 9.85
N VAL A 531 -14.76 0.61 8.81
CA VAL A 531 -15.53 0.29 7.61
C VAL A 531 -14.70 -0.58 6.70
N ILE A 532 -15.10 -1.85 6.61
CA ILE A 532 -14.53 -2.90 5.76
C ILE A 532 -15.42 -3.12 4.54
N GLY A 533 -16.74 -3.03 4.71
CA GLY A 533 -17.70 -3.21 3.63
C GLY A 533 -17.60 -2.12 2.57
N VAL A 534 -17.84 -2.49 1.31
CA VAL A 534 -17.84 -1.56 0.17
C VAL A 534 -19.25 -1.01 -0.03
N GLY A 535 -19.37 0.30 0.01
CA GLY A 535 -20.65 1.03 -0.10
C GLY A 535 -20.78 1.83 -1.39
N LYS A 536 -21.79 2.72 -1.40
CA LYS A 536 -21.94 3.75 -2.44
C LYS A 536 -20.78 4.74 -2.38
N SER A 537 -20.50 5.41 -3.50
CA SER A 537 -19.44 6.43 -3.61
C SER A 537 -19.60 7.60 -2.64
N THR A 538 -20.82 7.89 -2.18
CA THR A 538 -21.10 8.96 -1.22
C THR A 538 -22.06 8.46 -0.15
N MET A 539 -21.77 8.81 1.11
CA MET A 539 -22.67 8.66 2.26
C MET A 539 -23.03 10.05 2.79
N ASN A 540 -24.31 10.41 2.71
CA ASN A 540 -24.84 11.73 3.04
C ASN A 540 -25.35 11.84 4.48
N ASN A 541 -25.65 10.70 5.13
CA ASN A 541 -26.34 10.69 6.43
C ASN A 541 -25.43 10.35 7.62
N LEU A 542 -24.11 10.48 7.48
CA LEU A 542 -23.17 10.21 8.57
C LEU A 542 -23.47 11.15 9.77
N PRO A 543 -23.60 10.61 10.99
CA PRO A 543 -23.96 11.39 12.17
C PRO A 543 -22.75 12.18 12.71
N PHE A 544 -22.30 13.19 11.96
CA PHE A 544 -21.08 13.95 12.19
C PHE A 544 -20.94 14.46 13.63
N MET A 545 -21.97 15.15 14.15
CA MET A 545 -21.91 15.73 15.49
C MET A 545 -21.83 14.66 16.59
N HIS A 546 -22.42 13.48 16.39
CA HIS A 546 -22.29 12.37 17.33
C HIS A 546 -20.85 11.84 17.34
N LEU A 547 -20.30 11.53 16.15
CA LEU A 547 -18.91 11.05 16.01
C LEU A 547 -17.91 12.05 16.61
N SER A 548 -18.05 13.34 16.29
CA SER A 548 -17.16 14.40 16.75
C SER A 548 -17.22 14.61 18.26
N LEU A 549 -18.42 14.77 18.83
CA LEU A 549 -18.56 15.00 20.28
C LEU A 549 -18.18 13.76 21.11
N ALA A 550 -18.23 12.57 20.53
CA ALA A 550 -17.90 11.31 21.18
C ALA A 550 -16.45 10.87 20.93
N GLU A 551 -15.67 11.59 20.12
CA GLU A 551 -14.32 11.18 19.68
C GLU A 551 -14.31 9.73 19.13
N ILE A 552 -15.30 9.39 18.31
CA ILE A 552 -15.38 8.07 17.68
C ILE A 552 -14.57 8.12 16.37
N ASP A 553 -13.54 7.29 16.29
CA ASP A 553 -12.74 7.13 15.09
C ASP A 553 -13.55 6.40 14.01
N LEU A 554 -13.74 7.03 12.86
CA LEU A 554 -14.25 6.38 11.67
C LEU A 554 -13.09 6.07 10.72
N ARG A 555 -12.67 4.81 10.65
CA ARG A 555 -11.54 4.36 9.83
C ARG A 555 -12.03 3.51 8.67
N PHE A 556 -11.26 3.52 7.59
CA PHE A 556 -11.47 2.70 6.41
C PHE A 556 -10.27 1.80 6.20
N ILE A 557 -10.48 0.67 5.55
CA ILE A 557 -9.40 -0.14 5.00
C ILE A 557 -9.54 -0.26 3.49
N ASN A 558 -8.41 -0.46 2.81
CA ASN A 558 -8.40 -0.85 1.41
C ASN A 558 -7.63 -2.17 1.31
N ARG A 559 -8.36 -3.27 1.09
CA ARG A 559 -7.82 -4.63 0.98
C ARG A 559 -6.97 -4.99 2.20
N TYR A 560 -5.66 -5.17 2.03
CA TYR A 560 -4.72 -5.64 3.04
C TYR A 560 -3.28 -5.37 2.64
N ARG A 561 -2.39 -5.38 3.64
CA ARG A 561 -0.93 -5.39 3.48
C ARG A 561 -0.30 -6.24 4.58
N ASP A 562 0.73 -7.00 4.26
CA ASP A 562 1.48 -7.81 5.22
C ASP A 562 0.54 -8.65 6.13
N THR A 563 -0.16 -9.59 5.50
CA THR A 563 -1.23 -10.39 6.15
C THR A 563 -1.16 -11.87 5.80
N TRP A 564 -0.67 -12.22 4.60
CA TRP A 564 -0.69 -13.59 4.10
C TRP A 564 0.08 -14.59 4.97
N PRO A 565 1.34 -14.34 5.39
CA PRO A 565 2.03 -15.24 6.31
C PRO A 565 1.29 -15.42 7.64
N ALA A 566 0.74 -14.33 8.20
CA ALA A 566 -0.05 -14.38 9.43
C ALA A 566 -1.37 -15.15 9.24
N GLY A 567 -2.02 -15.01 8.09
CA GLY A 567 -3.21 -15.74 7.70
C GLY A 567 -2.95 -17.25 7.60
N ILE A 568 -1.84 -17.65 6.97
CA ILE A 568 -1.41 -19.05 6.90
C ILE A 568 -1.21 -19.61 8.31
N ALA A 569 -0.50 -18.89 9.18
CA ALA A 569 -0.31 -19.32 10.56
C ALA A 569 -1.63 -19.45 11.35
N CYS A 570 -2.60 -18.55 11.11
CA CYS A 570 -3.92 -18.64 11.74
C CYS A 570 -4.69 -19.90 11.28
N LEU A 571 -4.64 -20.22 9.99
CA LEU A 571 -5.29 -21.42 9.46
C LEU A 571 -4.60 -22.69 9.93
N GLU A 572 -3.27 -22.74 9.86
CA GLU A 572 -2.47 -23.92 10.22
C GLU A 572 -2.55 -24.26 11.70
N SER A 573 -2.54 -23.24 12.58
CA SER A 573 -2.65 -23.46 14.03
C SER A 573 -4.04 -23.88 14.50
N GLY A 574 -5.07 -23.70 13.66
CA GLY A 574 -6.46 -23.93 14.03
C GLY A 574 -7.00 -22.94 15.08
N ILE A 575 -6.38 -21.76 15.23
CA ILE A 575 -6.86 -20.71 16.15
C ILE A 575 -8.22 -20.14 15.70
N LEU A 576 -8.48 -20.19 14.38
CA LEU A 576 -9.78 -19.87 13.79
C LEU A 576 -10.64 -21.14 13.71
N PRO A 577 -11.98 -21.04 13.84
CA PRO A 577 -12.87 -22.10 13.41
C PRO A 577 -12.62 -22.49 11.96
N ASP A 578 -12.99 -23.71 11.58
CA ASP A 578 -12.83 -24.22 10.21
C ASP A 578 -13.54 -23.34 9.17
N LEU A 579 -12.77 -22.49 8.46
CA LEU A 579 -13.31 -21.56 7.47
C LEU A 579 -13.90 -22.28 6.25
N LYS A 580 -13.59 -23.57 6.02
CA LYS A 580 -14.22 -24.33 4.93
C LYS A 580 -15.73 -24.45 5.10
N LYS A 581 -16.24 -24.33 6.33
CA LYS A 581 -17.68 -24.26 6.59
C LYS A 581 -18.37 -23.05 5.94
N LEU A 582 -17.62 -22.03 5.53
CA LEU A 582 -18.15 -20.89 4.78
C LEU A 582 -18.36 -21.23 3.29
N VAL A 583 -17.70 -22.27 2.78
CA VAL A 583 -17.84 -22.74 1.40
C VAL A 583 -19.15 -23.52 1.28
N THR A 584 -20.16 -22.85 0.73
CA THR A 584 -21.52 -23.39 0.61
C THR A 584 -21.75 -24.10 -0.71
N HIS A 585 -21.06 -23.67 -1.77
CA HIS A 585 -21.23 -24.21 -3.11
C HIS A 585 -19.87 -24.28 -3.81
N VAL A 586 -19.69 -25.34 -4.60
CA VAL A 586 -18.49 -25.58 -5.40
C VAL A 586 -18.92 -25.90 -6.82
N PHE A 587 -18.33 -25.22 -7.79
CA PHE A 587 -18.58 -25.45 -9.22
C PHE A 587 -17.25 -25.73 -9.94
N PRO A 588 -17.23 -26.61 -10.95
CA PRO A 588 -16.08 -26.71 -11.83
C PRO A 588 -15.90 -25.41 -12.65
N LEU A 589 -14.69 -25.13 -13.09
CA LEU A 589 -14.36 -23.96 -13.92
C LEU A 589 -15.23 -23.85 -15.18
N GLU A 590 -15.62 -24.99 -15.77
CA GLU A 590 -16.51 -25.05 -16.92
C GLU A 590 -17.92 -24.51 -16.62
N LYS A 591 -18.30 -24.43 -15.34
CA LYS A 591 -19.58 -23.90 -14.84
C LYS A 591 -19.42 -22.59 -14.06
N ALA A 592 -18.35 -21.84 -14.31
CA ALA A 592 -18.08 -20.59 -13.60
C ALA A 592 -19.24 -19.57 -13.74
N ILE A 593 -19.93 -19.51 -14.88
CA ILE A 593 -21.13 -18.66 -15.07
C ILE A 593 -22.25 -19.06 -14.09
N GLU A 594 -22.52 -20.36 -13.92
CA GLU A 594 -23.55 -20.84 -12.98
C GLU A 594 -23.17 -20.44 -11.54
N GLY A 595 -21.90 -20.62 -11.16
CA GLY A 595 -21.41 -20.26 -9.83
C GLY A 595 -21.49 -18.75 -9.53
N LEU A 596 -21.05 -17.90 -10.47
CA LEU A 596 -21.13 -16.45 -10.32
C LEU A 596 -22.59 -15.96 -10.30
N THR A 597 -23.46 -16.56 -11.12
CA THR A 597 -24.90 -16.26 -11.13
C THR A 597 -25.55 -16.62 -9.81
N LEU A 598 -25.23 -17.79 -9.25
CA LEU A 598 -25.74 -18.22 -7.94
C LEU A 598 -25.27 -17.27 -6.83
N ALA A 599 -23.99 -16.86 -6.86
CA ALA A 599 -23.42 -15.91 -5.90
C ALA A 599 -24.05 -14.50 -5.99
N SER A 600 -24.56 -14.11 -7.17
CA SER A 600 -25.13 -12.78 -7.39
C SER A 600 -26.49 -12.55 -6.72
N ASP A 601 -27.18 -13.62 -6.31
CA ASP A 601 -28.47 -13.53 -5.63
C ASP A 601 -28.37 -14.03 -4.17
N PRO A 602 -28.43 -13.12 -3.18
CA PRO A 602 -28.30 -13.48 -1.77
C PRO A 602 -29.43 -14.39 -1.27
N ARG A 603 -30.56 -14.48 -1.99
CA ARG A 603 -31.69 -15.37 -1.65
C ARG A 603 -31.36 -16.85 -1.83
N ASN A 604 -30.32 -17.16 -2.61
CA ASN A 604 -29.85 -18.54 -2.81
C ASN A 604 -29.16 -19.12 -1.58
N GLY A 605 -28.96 -18.33 -0.52
CA GLY A 605 -28.35 -18.79 0.73
C GLY A 605 -26.85 -19.09 0.61
N SER A 606 -26.18 -18.59 -0.43
CA SER A 606 -24.74 -18.71 -0.57
C SER A 606 -24.01 -17.82 0.44
N ILE A 607 -22.93 -18.36 1.00
CA ILE A 607 -21.96 -17.60 1.80
C ILE A 607 -20.72 -17.41 0.92
N LYS A 608 -19.89 -18.44 0.78
CA LYS A 608 -18.80 -18.47 -0.21
C LYS A 608 -19.12 -19.51 -1.29
N VAL A 609 -18.92 -19.11 -2.54
CA VAL A 609 -18.91 -19.99 -3.71
C VAL A 609 -17.47 -20.13 -4.17
N GLN A 610 -17.03 -21.36 -4.44
CA GLN A 610 -15.71 -21.63 -5.02
C GLN A 610 -15.85 -22.23 -6.41
N ILE A 611 -15.01 -21.76 -7.32
CA ILE A 611 -14.82 -22.33 -8.65
C ILE A 611 -13.52 -23.12 -8.61
N VAL A 612 -13.58 -24.40 -8.94
CA VAL A 612 -12.44 -25.33 -8.86
C VAL A 612 -12.07 -25.88 -10.22
N ASP A 613 -10.79 -26.17 -10.42
CA ASP A 613 -10.31 -26.89 -11.59
C ASP A 613 -9.53 -28.12 -11.16
N GLU A 614 -10.23 -29.25 -11.17
CA GLU A 614 -9.70 -30.54 -10.68
C GLU A 614 -9.05 -31.39 -11.76
N VAL A 615 -8.88 -30.85 -12.95
CA VAL A 615 -8.14 -31.53 -14.01
C VAL A 615 -6.70 -31.75 -13.55
N ASP A 616 -6.16 -32.95 -13.76
CA ASP A 616 -4.78 -33.26 -13.40
C ASP A 616 -3.84 -32.80 -14.52
N ILE A 617 -2.98 -31.84 -14.18
CA ILE A 617 -2.02 -31.20 -15.09
C ILE A 617 -0.62 -31.31 -14.48
N SER A 618 -0.40 -32.32 -13.63
CA SER A 618 0.85 -32.52 -12.91
C SER A 618 2.06 -32.42 -13.85
N PRO A 619 3.09 -31.63 -13.49
CA PRO A 619 4.31 -31.44 -14.29
C PRO A 619 5.16 -32.70 -14.42
#